data_AF-A0A0D0DV33-F1
#
_entry.id   AF-A0A0D0DV33-F1
#
_cell.length_a   1.000
_cell.length_b   1.000
_cell.length_c   1.000
_cell.angle_alpha   90.00
_cell.angle_beta   90.00
_cell.angle_gamma   90.00
#
_symmetry.space_group_name_H-M   'P 1'
#
loop_
_entity.id
_entity.type
_entity.pdbx_description
1 polymer ?
#
loop_
_entity_poly.entity_id
_entity_poly.type
_entity_poly.pdbx_seq_one_letter_code
_entity_poly.pdbx_strand_id
1 'polypeptide(L)'
;LEYLVRWKGFLLEEREWKKVSELMHAKDVVTDFHHAHPAKPRPMPTMKLRFRELRNLTIPNHIPRHLFNWENGTFERDDMHEVWYDALEELPPDRGMRSLWTG
;
A
#
# COMPACT_ATOMS: atom_id res chain seq x y z
N LEU A 1 10.59 18.19 -10.62
CA LEU A 1 11.89 17.91 -9.97
C LEU A 1 12.79 19.10 -10.24
N GLU A 2 13.37 19.64 -9.19
CA GLU A 2 14.10 20.91 -9.20
C GLU A 2 15.41 20.72 -8.43
N TYR A 3 16.42 21.50 -8.80
CA TYR A 3 17.74 21.48 -8.17
C TYR A 3 18.09 22.87 -7.67
N LEU A 4 18.73 22.92 -6.50
CA LEU A 4 19.29 24.15 -5.97
C LEU A 4 20.69 24.35 -6.57
N VAL A 5 20.82 25.32 -7.47
CA VAL A 5 22.05 25.57 -8.22
C VAL A 5 22.86 26.65 -7.53
N ARG A 6 24.16 26.38 -7.37
CA ARG A 6 25.14 27.38 -6.94
C ARG A 6 25.96 27.83 -8.14
N TRP A 7 25.90 29.12 -8.46
CA TRP A 7 26.67 29.71 -9.55
C TRP A 7 28.13 29.93 -9.14
N LYS A 8 29.04 29.74 -10.09
CA LYS A 8 30.47 29.99 -9.87
C LYS A 8 30.70 31.50 -9.76
N GLY A 9 31.33 31.94 -8.67
CA GLY A 9 31.62 33.35 -8.41
C GLY A 9 30.52 34.09 -7.64
N PHE A 10 29.40 33.44 -7.34
CA PHE A 10 28.30 34.00 -6.55
C PHE A 10 28.29 33.44 -5.13
N LEU A 11 27.69 34.20 -4.21
CA LEU A 11 27.59 33.82 -2.81
C LEU A 11 26.58 32.68 -2.62
N LEU A 12 26.64 32.04 -1.46
CA LEU A 12 25.73 30.94 -1.11
C LEU A 12 24.26 31.40 -0.97
N GLU A 13 24.03 32.68 -0.77
CA GLU A 13 22.70 33.29 -0.65
C GLU A 13 22.02 33.45 -2.01
N GLU A 14 22.80 33.52 -3.09
CA GLU A 14 22.33 33.68 -4.48
C GLU A 14 22.05 32.35 -5.16
N ARG A 15 21.82 31.28 -4.38
CA ARG A 15 21.45 29.98 -4.91
C ARG A 15 20.01 30.01 -5.38
N GLU A 16 19.79 29.55 -6.61
CA GLU A 16 18.48 29.55 -7.23
C GLU A 16 17.96 28.12 -7.43
N TRP A 17 16.65 27.94 -7.27
CA TRP A 17 15.96 26.72 -7.67
C TRP A 17 15.75 26.72 -9.18
N LYS A 18 16.27 25.71 -9.87
CA LYS A 18 16.12 25.53 -11.31
C LYS A 18 15.43 24.21 -11.63
N LYS A 19 14.60 24.21 -12.65
CA LYS A 19 13.93 23.01 -13.16
C LYS A 19 14.92 22.12 -13.90
N VAL A 20 14.68 20.80 -13.89
CA VAL A 20 15.49 19.83 -14.65
C VAL A 20 15.58 20.19 -16.14
N SER A 21 14.50 20.73 -16.72
CA SER A 21 14.44 21.15 -18.13
C SER A 21 15.43 22.27 -18.46
N GLU A 22 15.76 23.13 -17.50
CA GLU A 22 16.72 24.22 -17.67
C GLU A 22 18.17 23.75 -17.48
N LEU A 23 18.35 22.62 -16.79
CA LEU A 23 19.65 22.01 -16.51
C LEU A 23 20.06 20.95 -17.56
N MET A 24 19.38 20.90 -18.70
CA MET A 24 19.70 19.96 -19.78
C MET A 24 21.10 20.17 -20.37
N HIS A 25 21.66 21.37 -20.24
CA HIS A 25 23.02 21.71 -20.68
C HIS A 25 24.11 21.35 -19.65
N ALA A 26 23.74 21.04 -18.41
CA ALA A 26 24.66 20.77 -17.30
C ALA A 26 24.45 19.36 -16.72
N LYS A 27 24.26 18.37 -17.59
CA LYS A 27 23.99 16.97 -17.18
C LYS A 27 25.14 16.36 -16.36
N ASP A 28 26.37 16.75 -16.65
CA ASP A 28 27.56 16.20 -15.98
C ASP A 28 27.53 16.55 -14.48
N VAL A 29 27.25 17.82 -14.16
CA VAL A 29 27.15 18.31 -12.77
C VAL A 29 26.00 17.62 -12.02
N VAL A 30 24.86 17.40 -12.68
CA VAL A 30 23.73 16.68 -12.09
C VAL A 30 24.09 15.21 -11.85
N THR A 31 24.85 14.60 -12.75
CA THR A 31 25.29 13.20 -12.63
C THR A 31 26.25 13.04 -11.45
N ASP A 32 27.24 13.92 -11.33
CA ASP A 32 28.19 13.95 -10.21
C ASP A 32 27.47 14.14 -8.86
N PHE A 33 26.46 15.02 -8.82
CA PHE A 33 25.64 15.21 -7.63
C PHE A 33 24.92 13.92 -7.20
N HIS A 34 24.35 13.17 -8.14
CA HIS A 34 23.68 11.89 -7.84
C HIS A 34 24.65 10.75 -7.55
N HIS A 35 25.88 10.79 -8.07
CA HIS A 35 26.96 9.88 -7.65
C HIS A 35 27.33 10.09 -6.18
N ALA A 36 27.45 11.35 -5.74
CA ALA A 36 27.71 11.67 -4.33
C ALA A 36 26.50 11.41 -3.42
N HIS A 37 25.27 11.52 -3.96
CA HIS A 37 24.04 11.41 -3.19
C HIS A 37 23.02 10.45 -3.84
N PRO A 38 23.28 9.13 -3.81
CA PRO A 38 22.46 8.15 -4.54
C PRO A 38 21.01 8.04 -4.04
N ALA A 39 20.74 8.46 -2.81
CA ALA A 39 19.40 8.46 -2.22
C ALA A 39 18.55 9.68 -2.63
N LYS A 40 19.11 10.67 -3.33
CA LYS A 40 18.35 11.85 -3.75
C LYS A 40 17.39 11.51 -4.89
N PRO A 41 16.23 12.19 -4.94
CA PRO A 41 15.27 11.95 -6.00
C PRO A 41 15.92 12.29 -7.35
N ARG A 42 15.89 11.31 -8.25
CA ARG A 42 16.37 11.43 -9.62
C ARG A 42 15.18 11.31 -10.56
N PRO A 43 15.23 11.92 -11.77
CA PRO A 43 14.27 11.62 -12.81
C PRO A 43 14.32 10.11 -13.05
N MET A 44 13.28 9.38 -12.62
CA MET A 44 13.20 7.97 -12.95
C MET A 44 13.09 7.91 -14.47
N PRO A 45 14.02 7.25 -15.19
CA PRO A 45 13.69 6.83 -16.54
C PRO A 45 12.39 6.05 -16.40
N THR A 46 11.41 6.32 -17.25
CA THR A 46 10.07 5.73 -17.21
C THR A 46 10.23 4.21 -17.27
N MET A 47 10.48 3.59 -16.11
CA MET A 47 10.51 2.16 -15.98
C MET A 47 9.08 1.80 -16.29
N LYS A 48 8.88 1.12 -17.42
CA LYS A 48 7.63 0.42 -17.68
C LYS A 48 7.54 -0.63 -16.60
N LEU A 49 7.10 -0.22 -15.41
CA LEU A 49 6.77 -1.09 -14.30
C LEU A 49 5.68 -1.98 -14.86
N ARG A 50 6.05 -3.21 -15.18
CA ARG A 50 5.11 -4.23 -15.63
C ARG A 50 4.42 -4.73 -14.37
N PHE A 51 3.48 -3.95 -13.89
CA PHE A 51 2.52 -4.41 -12.90
C PHE A 51 1.81 -5.61 -13.51
N ARG A 52 2.12 -6.80 -12.96
CA ARG A 52 1.36 -7.99 -13.24
C ARG A 52 0.27 -8.09 -12.19
N GLU A 53 -0.92 -8.45 -12.62
CA GLU A 53 -1.99 -8.80 -11.71
C GLU A 53 -1.52 -9.97 -10.83
N LEU A 54 -1.45 -9.73 -9.52
CA LEU A 54 -1.13 -10.77 -8.56
C LEU A 54 -2.37 -11.65 -8.38
N ARG A 55 -2.29 -12.90 -8.78
CA ARG A 55 -3.31 -13.89 -8.44
C ARG A 55 -3.17 -14.21 -6.97
N ASN A 56 -4.25 -14.04 -6.21
CA ASN A 56 -4.31 -14.41 -4.81
C ASN A 56 -4.26 -15.95 -4.71
N LEU A 57 -3.10 -16.51 -4.36
CA LEU A 57 -2.89 -17.94 -4.13
C LEU A 57 -3.32 -18.38 -2.72
N THR A 58 -3.74 -17.42 -1.89
CA THR A 58 -4.13 -17.58 -0.50
C THR A 58 -5.65 -17.55 -0.32
N ILE A 59 -6.44 -17.93 -1.34
CA ILE A 59 -7.86 -18.21 -1.12
C ILE A 59 -7.91 -19.39 -0.14
N PRO A 60 -8.33 -19.18 1.12
CA PRO A 60 -8.27 -20.25 2.10
C PRO A 60 -9.36 -21.25 1.76
N ASN A 61 -8.98 -22.50 1.45
CA ASN A 61 -9.94 -23.62 1.37
C ASN A 61 -10.52 -23.97 2.76
N HIS A 62 -9.95 -23.39 3.81
CA HIS A 62 -10.37 -23.54 5.19
C HIS A 62 -10.11 -22.20 5.88
N ILE A 63 -11.16 -21.50 6.31
CA ILE A 63 -11.05 -20.31 7.15
C ILE A 63 -10.64 -20.80 8.55
N PRO A 64 -9.49 -20.40 9.11
CA PRO A 64 -9.09 -20.81 10.44
C PRO A 64 -10.12 -20.34 11.46
N ARG A 65 -10.62 -21.27 12.29
CA ARG A 65 -11.50 -21.00 13.44
C ARG A 65 -10.79 -20.24 14.57
N HIS A 66 -9.54 -19.87 14.38
CA HIS A 66 -8.73 -19.14 15.33
C HIS A 66 -8.06 -18.01 14.58
N LEU A 67 -8.51 -16.77 14.82
CA LEU A 67 -7.88 -15.60 14.24
C LEU A 67 -6.58 -15.33 14.98
N PHE A 68 -5.52 -15.08 14.21
CA PHE A 68 -4.25 -14.64 14.76
C PHE A 68 -4.40 -13.19 15.21
N ASN A 69 -4.29 -12.94 16.51
CA ASN A 69 -4.31 -11.61 17.06
C ASN A 69 -2.89 -11.00 16.92
N TRP A 70 -2.79 -9.95 16.09
CA TRP A 70 -1.52 -9.31 15.76
C TRP A 70 -1.01 -8.37 16.85
N GLU A 71 -1.83 -8.00 17.84
CA GLU A 71 -1.46 -7.10 18.93
C GLU A 71 -0.79 -7.87 20.08
N ASN A 72 -1.20 -9.12 20.32
CA ASN A 72 -0.69 -9.94 21.42
C ASN A 72 0.05 -11.22 20.98
N GLY A 73 0.06 -11.54 19.68
CA GLY A 73 0.78 -12.68 19.12
C GLY A 73 0.16 -14.04 19.43
N THR A 74 -1.13 -14.10 19.78
CA THR A 74 -1.82 -15.34 20.14
C THR A 74 -2.97 -15.67 19.20
N PHE A 75 -3.35 -16.96 19.15
CA PHE A 75 -4.53 -17.42 18.43
C PHE A 75 -5.70 -17.48 19.41
N GLU A 76 -6.74 -16.68 19.19
CA GLU A 76 -7.92 -16.67 20.06
C GLU A 76 -8.75 -17.94 19.83
N ARG A 77 -9.20 -18.58 20.92
CA ARG A 77 -10.16 -19.67 20.83
C ARG A 77 -11.53 -19.08 20.50
N ASP A 78 -12.18 -19.63 19.48
CA ASP A 78 -13.52 -19.22 19.07
C ASP A 78 -14.54 -19.87 20.02
N ASP A 79 -14.70 -19.26 21.19
CA ASP A 79 -15.64 -19.68 22.23
C ASP A 79 -17.10 -19.40 21.82
N MET A 80 -17.32 -18.79 20.64
CA MET A 80 -18.63 -18.34 20.17
C MET A 80 -19.41 -19.43 19.41
N HIS A 81 -18.79 -20.58 19.11
CA HIS A 81 -19.39 -21.61 18.26
C HIS A 81 -20.24 -22.67 19.00
N GLU A 82 -20.26 -22.69 20.34
CA GLU A 82 -21.18 -23.58 21.08
C GLU A 82 -22.60 -23.01 21.24
N VAL A 83 -22.78 -21.68 21.15
CA VAL A 83 -24.08 -21.08 21.50
C VAL A 83 -25.06 -21.05 20.31
N TRP A 84 -24.56 -21.01 19.07
CA TRP A 84 -25.40 -20.81 17.89
C TRP A 84 -25.99 -22.10 17.30
N TYR A 85 -25.43 -23.27 17.63
CA TYR A 85 -25.99 -24.55 17.19
C TYR A 85 -27.13 -25.03 18.10
N ASP A 86 -27.07 -24.77 19.40
CA ASP A 86 -28.16 -25.09 20.33
C ASP A 86 -29.40 -24.19 20.11
N ALA A 87 -29.20 -22.92 19.74
CA ALA A 87 -30.30 -21.98 19.50
C ALA A 87 -31.10 -22.25 18.20
N LEU A 88 -30.55 -23.03 17.26
CA LEU A 88 -31.22 -23.38 16.00
C LEU A 88 -32.01 -24.69 16.08
N GLU A 89 -31.82 -25.49 17.13
CA GLU A 89 -32.55 -26.75 17.34
C GLU A 89 -33.90 -26.56 18.06
N GLU A 90 -34.17 -25.38 18.63
CA GLU A 90 -35.42 -25.09 19.36
C GLU A 90 -36.51 -24.34 18.55
N LEU A 91 -36.39 -24.22 17.22
CA LEU A 91 -37.51 -23.67 16.43
C LEU A 91 -38.55 -24.78 16.13
N PRO A 92 -39.80 -24.67 16.64
CA PRO A 92 -40.82 -25.65 16.32
C PRO A 92 -41.14 -25.63 14.82
N PRO A 93 -41.38 -26.80 14.20
CA PRO A 93 -41.75 -26.83 12.81
C PRO A 93 -43.17 -26.29 12.69
N ASP A 94 -43.36 -25.41 11.72
CA ASP A 94 -44.65 -24.93 11.24
C ASP A 94 -45.18 -23.63 11.87
N ARG A 95 -44.76 -22.52 11.27
CA ARG A 95 -45.69 -21.47 10.83
C ARG A 95 -45.10 -20.71 9.66
N GLY A 96 -45.72 -20.88 8.50
CA GLY A 96 -45.30 -20.22 7.28
C GLY A 96 -45.25 -18.70 7.40
N MET A 97 -44.25 -18.11 6.77
CA MET A 97 -44.33 -16.73 6.32
C MET A 97 -43.70 -16.61 4.94
N ARG A 98 -44.60 -16.44 3.97
CA ARG A 98 -44.32 -15.98 2.63
C ARG A 98 -43.62 -14.63 2.70
N SER A 99 -42.68 -14.42 1.77
CA SER A 99 -42.37 -13.19 1.06
C SER A 99 -42.42 -11.86 1.82
N LEU A 100 -41.35 -11.07 1.72
CA LEU A 100 -41.41 -9.68 1.25
C LEU A 100 -39.97 -9.19 0.97
N TRP A 101 -39.53 -9.39 -0.27
CA TRP A 101 -38.61 -8.48 -0.94
C TRP A 101 -39.47 -7.59 -1.84
N THR A 102 -39.51 -6.29 -1.55
CA THR A 102 -39.57 -5.13 -2.48
C THR A 102 -40.16 -3.92 -1.73
N GLY A 103 -39.45 -2.78 -1.77
CA GLY A 103 -39.97 -1.46 -1.40
C GLY A 103 -39.13 -0.76 -0.36
#